data_AF-A0A446BH43-F1
#
_entry.id   AF-A0A446BH43-F1
#
_cell.length_a   1.000
_cell.length_b   1.000
_cell.length_c   1.000
_cell.angle_alpha   90.00
_cell.angle_beta   90.00
_cell.angle_gamma   90.00
#
_symmetry.space_group_name_H-M   'P 1'
#
loop_
_entity.id
_entity.type
_entity.pdbx_description
1 polymer ?
#
loop_
_entity_poly.entity_id
_entity_poly.type
_entity_poly.pdbx_seq_one_letter_code
_entity_poly.pdbx_strand_id
1 'polypeptide(L)'
;MANAASALAAIRDADLPHPHGPLLEAFVHEFVDNERAASYLLQRCSADPGSGGLTAFLTDWIELISAFSSNVVDRVHDRRVIIDITARDGAKCGISGLPGSLLDPLIVVRIFSGINRQLSPSQHEMLAAFLTPSLRDWALHADTGDGYQNLWLVRRSAAEAFLRGYVRLKFRDDRKYMVCINRACGHPPPGILDELPNLRTASFTDHPPSGNYLYGPTCGLGVQRLPFGLYLKKRSLEDYGTLKNEYRALELVRRHTDVPVPRPLDLVSDDKRSYLLTSAVPGCHVGLRINNMSDEEVSSLVRDLRRWLEHIRSIPKRVAPEYEISNAAGEGCYDFRILAGVDCPDTRGVIFGPYKNEDDFNSILQCGALPDVAHRAGHKIVFTHGDINMHNVMVKDGKLSGIVDWECAGWYPEYWEYTKAHYVTKHHWHWRKMVDEAFRELGDYRDELATEKKLWEYCF
;
A
#
# COMPACT_ATOMS: atom_id res chain seq x y z
N MET A 1 -12.88 -30.82 8.83
CA MET A 1 -12.40 -29.69 9.65
C MET A 1 -12.52 -28.43 8.79
N ALA A 2 -12.87 -27.29 9.38
CA ALA A 2 -12.82 -26.02 8.65
C ALA A 2 -11.36 -25.72 8.26
N ASN A 3 -11.16 -25.21 7.04
CA ASN A 3 -9.86 -24.79 6.51
C ASN A 3 -10.02 -23.65 5.50
N ALA A 4 -8.91 -23.01 5.11
CA ALA A 4 -8.91 -21.88 4.17
C ALA A 4 -9.60 -22.22 2.85
N ALA A 5 -9.37 -23.41 2.29
CA ALA A 5 -10.03 -23.84 1.05
C ALA A 5 -11.57 -23.89 1.19
N SER A 6 -12.09 -24.43 2.29
CA SER A 6 -13.53 -24.49 2.55
C SER A 6 -14.17 -23.11 2.80
N ALA A 7 -13.43 -22.18 3.42
CA ALA A 7 -13.91 -20.80 3.60
C ALA A 7 -14.00 -20.05 2.27
N LEU A 8 -12.98 -20.21 1.41
CA LEU A 8 -12.94 -19.59 0.09
C LEU A 8 -13.99 -20.17 -0.87
N ALA A 9 -14.33 -21.45 -0.74
CA ALA A 9 -15.48 -22.03 -1.44
C ALA A 9 -16.78 -21.35 -1.00
N ALA A 10 -17.07 -21.33 0.32
CA ALA A 10 -18.29 -20.71 0.86
C ALA A 10 -18.43 -19.21 0.50
N ILE A 11 -17.33 -18.45 0.44
CA ILE A 11 -17.34 -17.04 0.00
C ILE A 11 -17.76 -16.89 -1.47
N ARG A 12 -17.35 -17.82 -2.34
CA ARG A 12 -17.64 -17.82 -3.78
C ARG A 12 -19.04 -18.32 -4.09
N ASP A 13 -19.47 -19.37 -3.39
CA ASP A 13 -20.78 -20.00 -3.55
C ASP A 13 -21.93 -19.10 -3.02
N ALA A 14 -21.62 -18.06 -2.24
CA ALA A 14 -22.58 -17.15 -1.62
C ALA A 14 -23.03 -15.96 -2.49
N ASP A 15 -22.52 -15.81 -3.72
CA ASP A 15 -22.90 -14.77 -4.71
C ASP A 15 -23.04 -13.34 -4.11
N LEU A 16 -22.07 -12.95 -3.29
CA LEU A 16 -22.13 -11.71 -2.53
C LEU A 16 -21.92 -10.48 -3.42
N PRO A 17 -22.69 -9.39 -3.25
CA PRO A 17 -22.59 -8.21 -4.10
C PRO A 17 -21.20 -7.59 -4.00
N HIS A 18 -20.59 -7.32 -5.16
CA HIS A 18 -19.26 -6.73 -5.26
C HIS A 18 -19.15 -5.42 -4.46
N PRO A 19 -18.10 -5.20 -3.63
CA PRO A 19 -16.86 -5.98 -3.48
C PRO A 19 -16.84 -6.96 -2.28
N HIS A 20 -18.00 -7.39 -1.77
CA HIS A 20 -18.10 -8.18 -0.52
C HIS A 20 -17.36 -9.53 -0.55
N GLY A 21 -17.51 -10.30 -1.63
CA GLY A 21 -16.77 -11.56 -1.83
C GLY A 21 -15.24 -11.35 -1.86
N PRO A 22 -14.71 -10.49 -2.74
CA PRO A 22 -13.28 -10.12 -2.76
C PRO A 22 -12.71 -9.67 -1.41
N LEU A 23 -13.45 -8.87 -0.63
CA LEU A 23 -13.05 -8.45 0.73
C LEU A 23 -12.87 -9.64 1.68
N LEU A 24 -13.78 -10.61 1.64
CA LEU A 24 -13.74 -11.81 2.48
C LEU A 24 -12.67 -12.82 2.02
N GLU A 25 -12.38 -12.92 0.73
CA GLU A 25 -11.24 -13.72 0.26
C GLU A 25 -9.91 -13.17 0.81
N ALA A 26 -9.73 -11.85 0.79
CA ALA A 26 -8.53 -11.21 1.33
C ALA A 26 -8.41 -11.38 2.85
N PHE A 27 -9.53 -11.27 3.59
CA PHE A 27 -9.60 -11.62 5.01
C PHE A 27 -9.02 -13.00 5.30
N VAL A 28 -9.42 -14.02 4.52
CA VAL A 28 -8.95 -15.40 4.71
C VAL A 28 -7.48 -15.54 4.30
N HIS A 29 -7.06 -14.93 3.19
CA HIS A 29 -5.71 -15.15 2.64
C HIS A 29 -4.59 -14.41 3.34
N GLU A 30 -4.81 -13.17 3.79
CA GLU A 30 -3.72 -12.28 4.20
C GLU A 30 -3.59 -12.14 5.74
N PHE A 31 -4.37 -12.92 6.49
CA PHE A 31 -4.19 -13.08 7.94
C PHE A 31 -2.89 -13.85 8.24
N VAL A 32 -2.22 -13.49 9.35
CA VAL A 32 -0.95 -14.14 9.77
C VAL A 32 -1.12 -15.65 10.04
N ASP A 33 -2.32 -16.05 10.44
CA ASP A 33 -2.79 -17.42 10.58
C ASP A 33 -4.08 -17.55 9.77
N ASN A 34 -3.93 -17.91 8.49
CA ASN A 34 -5.01 -17.98 7.50
C ASN A 34 -6.01 -19.10 7.80
N GLU A 35 -5.55 -20.23 8.33
CA GLU A 35 -6.41 -21.35 8.73
C GLU A 35 -7.28 -21.00 9.95
N ARG A 36 -6.74 -20.24 10.92
CA ARG A 36 -7.50 -19.70 12.05
C ARG A 36 -8.48 -18.60 11.62
N ALA A 37 -8.09 -17.73 10.68
CA ALA A 37 -9.00 -16.74 10.11
C ALA A 37 -10.17 -17.41 9.36
N ALA A 38 -9.88 -18.39 8.51
CA ALA A 38 -10.89 -19.22 7.85
C ALA A 38 -11.83 -19.92 8.83
N SER A 39 -11.26 -20.51 9.89
CA SER A 39 -12.02 -21.19 10.93
C SER A 39 -12.94 -20.24 11.70
N TYR A 40 -12.45 -19.05 12.06
CA TYR A 40 -13.23 -18.02 12.74
C TYR A 40 -14.38 -17.48 11.86
N LEU A 41 -14.11 -17.18 10.58
CA LEU A 41 -15.15 -16.76 9.63
C LEU A 41 -16.23 -17.84 9.48
N LEU A 42 -15.84 -19.08 9.21
CA LEU A 42 -16.79 -20.20 9.07
C LEU A 42 -17.55 -20.52 10.35
N GLN A 43 -16.92 -20.42 11.53
CA GLN A 43 -17.61 -20.57 12.81
C GLN A 43 -18.67 -19.49 12.99
N ARG A 44 -18.36 -18.24 12.65
CA ARG A 44 -19.28 -17.11 12.78
C ARG A 44 -20.43 -17.16 11.78
N CYS A 45 -20.20 -17.70 10.59
CA CYS A 45 -21.26 -17.98 9.61
C CYS A 45 -22.03 -19.29 9.92
N SER A 46 -21.55 -20.18 10.80
CA SER A 46 -22.20 -21.49 11.02
C SER A 46 -23.59 -21.44 11.65
N ALA A 47 -24.02 -20.28 12.16
CA ALA A 47 -25.39 -20.03 12.61
C ALA A 47 -26.40 -19.77 11.47
N ASP A 48 -25.92 -19.28 10.32
CA ASP A 48 -26.66 -19.15 9.05
C ASP A 48 -25.66 -19.33 7.89
N PRO A 49 -25.41 -20.58 7.45
CA PRO A 49 -24.30 -20.92 6.55
C PRO A 49 -24.51 -20.49 5.08
N GLY A 50 -25.54 -19.70 4.78
CA GLY A 50 -25.73 -19.06 3.48
C GLY A 50 -25.04 -17.69 3.37
N SER A 51 -25.45 -16.92 2.36
CA SER A 51 -24.98 -15.54 2.15
C SER A 51 -25.35 -14.59 3.30
N GLY A 52 -26.37 -14.91 4.10
CA GLY A 52 -26.77 -14.17 5.29
C GLY A 52 -25.65 -14.08 6.35
N GLY A 53 -25.04 -15.21 6.72
CA GLY A 53 -23.95 -15.22 7.71
C GLY A 53 -22.70 -14.44 7.29
N LEU A 54 -22.34 -14.47 5.99
CA LEU A 54 -21.21 -13.70 5.46
C LEU A 54 -21.54 -12.21 5.33
N THR A 55 -22.78 -11.87 4.99
CA THR A 55 -23.26 -10.48 4.94
C THR A 55 -23.32 -9.87 6.34
N ALA A 56 -23.84 -10.61 7.34
CA ALA A 56 -23.88 -10.18 8.73
C ALA A 56 -22.47 -9.93 9.30
N PHE A 57 -21.49 -10.77 8.94
CA PHE A 57 -20.08 -10.55 9.29
C PHE A 57 -19.53 -9.23 8.72
N LEU A 58 -19.86 -8.91 7.45
CA LEU A 58 -19.46 -7.65 6.82
C LEU A 58 -20.17 -6.44 7.43
N THR A 59 -21.45 -6.55 7.78
CA THR A 59 -22.19 -5.48 8.47
C THR A 59 -21.59 -5.18 9.85
N ASP A 60 -21.36 -6.21 10.68
CA ASP A 60 -20.66 -6.08 11.97
C ASP A 60 -19.31 -5.36 11.82
N TRP A 61 -18.55 -5.71 10.77
CA TRP A 61 -17.23 -5.16 10.50
C TRP A 61 -17.29 -3.70 10.01
N ILE A 62 -18.22 -3.35 9.13
CA ILE A 62 -18.43 -1.97 8.63
C ILE A 62 -18.92 -1.05 9.75
N GLU A 63 -19.85 -1.50 10.58
CA GLU A 63 -20.31 -0.76 11.76
C GLU A 63 -19.18 -0.56 12.78
N LEU A 64 -18.39 -1.61 13.05
CA LEU A 64 -17.24 -1.53 13.93
C LEU A 64 -16.19 -0.52 13.42
N ILE A 65 -15.86 -0.49 12.13
CA ILE A 65 -14.98 0.55 11.56
C ILE A 65 -15.60 1.94 11.73
N SER A 66 -16.91 2.07 11.51
CA SER A 66 -17.62 3.35 11.58
C SER A 66 -17.62 3.95 12.99
N ALA A 67 -17.66 3.10 14.03
CA ALA A 67 -17.57 3.53 15.43
C ALA A 67 -16.23 4.22 15.80
N PHE A 68 -15.13 3.90 15.10
CA PHE A 68 -13.81 4.51 15.31
C PHE A 68 -13.47 5.64 14.31
N SER A 69 -14.33 5.91 13.32
CA SER A 69 -14.02 6.79 12.18
C SER A 69 -14.49 8.25 12.34
N SER A 70 -14.52 8.77 13.57
CA SER A 70 -14.93 10.16 13.83
C SER A 70 -13.86 11.18 13.42
N ASN A 71 -14.25 12.13 12.56
CA ASN A 71 -13.37 13.22 12.09
C ASN A 71 -13.39 14.47 13.00
N VAL A 72 -14.04 14.41 14.18
CA VAL A 72 -14.23 15.55 15.08
C VAL A 72 -13.39 15.40 16.35
N VAL A 73 -12.62 16.44 16.70
CA VAL A 73 -11.83 16.46 17.95
C VAL A 73 -12.77 16.64 19.14
N ASP A 74 -13.01 15.54 19.86
CA ASP A 74 -13.71 15.55 21.14
C ASP A 74 -12.82 16.17 22.23
N ARG A 75 -13.21 17.35 22.71
CA ARG A 75 -12.43 18.18 23.64
C ARG A 75 -13.06 18.15 25.03
N VAL A 76 -12.23 17.89 26.04
CA VAL A 76 -12.63 18.02 27.43
C VAL A 76 -12.53 19.48 27.86
N HIS A 77 -13.60 19.98 28.47
CA HIS A 77 -13.72 21.38 28.91
C HIS A 77 -13.74 21.54 30.45
N ASP A 78 -13.72 20.46 31.22
CA ASP A 78 -13.66 20.55 32.68
C ASP A 78 -12.29 21.09 33.15
N ARG A 79 -12.33 22.15 33.96
CA ARG A 79 -11.13 22.88 34.39
C ARG A 79 -10.25 22.09 35.35
N ARG A 80 -10.80 21.21 36.20
CA ARG A 80 -10.01 20.34 37.09
C ARG A 80 -9.31 19.28 36.28
N VAL A 81 -10.05 18.60 35.40
CA VAL A 81 -9.50 17.60 34.48
C VAL A 81 -8.39 18.19 33.62
N ILE A 82 -8.55 19.40 33.09
CA ILE A 82 -7.50 20.09 32.33
C ILE A 82 -6.26 20.35 33.20
N ILE A 83 -6.41 20.78 34.46
CA ILE A 83 -5.28 21.00 35.38
C ILE A 83 -4.55 19.69 35.68
N ASP A 84 -5.29 18.64 36.04
CA ASP A 84 -4.72 17.35 36.45
C ASP A 84 -3.98 16.66 35.29
N ILE A 85 -4.57 16.69 34.08
CA ILE A 85 -3.93 16.18 32.86
C ILE A 85 -2.73 17.05 32.45
N THR A 86 -2.80 18.39 32.64
CA THR A 86 -1.65 19.29 32.37
C THR A 86 -0.50 19.03 33.33
N ALA A 87 -0.77 18.72 34.60
CA ALA A 87 0.23 18.31 35.57
C ALA A 87 0.83 16.93 35.22
N ARG A 88 -0.02 15.94 34.88
CA ARG A 88 0.39 14.58 34.47
C ARG A 88 1.35 14.61 33.27
N ASP A 89 0.99 15.34 32.22
CA ASP A 89 1.76 15.38 30.97
C ASP A 89 2.86 16.48 30.97
N GLY A 90 3.19 17.02 32.15
CA GLY A 90 4.31 17.97 32.34
C GLY A 90 4.18 19.26 31.51
N ALA A 91 2.95 19.72 31.29
CA ALA A 91 2.58 20.85 30.44
C ALA A 91 3.15 20.78 29.00
N LYS A 92 3.30 19.57 28.44
CA LYS A 92 3.79 19.33 27.08
C LYS A 92 2.79 18.54 26.25
N CYS A 93 2.79 18.83 24.96
CA CYS A 93 1.98 18.13 23.97
C CYS A 93 2.38 16.65 23.90
N GLY A 94 1.43 15.75 24.17
CA GLY A 94 1.57 14.32 24.02
C GLY A 94 1.99 13.90 22.61
N ILE A 95 1.72 14.70 21.57
CA ILE A 95 2.20 14.46 20.19
C ILE A 95 3.59 15.08 19.95
N SER A 96 3.73 16.41 19.99
CA SER A 96 4.97 17.08 19.57
C SER A 96 6.07 17.09 20.64
N GLY A 97 5.72 16.91 21.92
CA GLY A 97 6.62 17.13 23.06
C GLY A 97 6.85 18.60 23.42
N LEU A 98 6.31 19.53 22.63
CA LEU A 98 6.43 20.98 22.83
C LEU A 98 5.38 21.51 23.81
N PRO A 99 5.64 22.61 24.54
CA PRO A 99 4.60 23.34 25.24
C PRO A 99 3.57 23.94 24.26
N GLY A 100 2.43 24.38 24.77
CA GLY A 100 1.46 25.15 24.01
C GLY A 100 1.95 26.58 23.72
N SER A 101 1.35 27.21 22.72
CA SER A 101 1.56 28.63 22.40
C SER A 101 0.22 29.39 22.38
N LEU A 102 0.27 30.72 22.21
CA LEU A 102 -0.93 31.55 22.04
C LEU A 102 -1.71 31.21 20.76
N LEU A 103 -1.02 30.75 19.70
CA LEU A 103 -1.63 30.39 18.42
C LEU A 103 -2.06 28.91 18.36
N ASP A 104 -1.35 28.05 19.10
CA ASP A 104 -1.60 26.61 19.17
C ASP A 104 -1.58 26.13 20.63
N PRO A 105 -2.69 26.33 21.37
CA PRO A 105 -2.75 26.00 22.79
C PRO A 105 -2.84 24.49 23.01
N LEU A 106 -2.42 24.05 24.21
CA LEU A 106 -2.72 22.71 24.69
C LEU A 106 -4.21 22.59 25.00
N ILE A 107 -4.79 21.45 24.62
CA ILE A 107 -6.15 21.01 24.88
C ILE A 107 -6.12 19.57 25.40
N VAL A 108 -7.12 19.18 26.18
CA VAL A 108 -7.34 17.78 26.54
C VAL A 108 -8.37 17.18 25.59
N VAL A 109 -8.08 16.02 25.02
CA VAL A 109 -8.96 15.30 24.08
C VAL A 109 -9.19 13.86 24.55
N ARG A 110 -10.30 13.24 24.15
CA ARG A 110 -10.47 11.79 24.29
C ARG A 110 -9.68 11.04 23.22
N ILE A 111 -9.09 9.90 23.60
CA ILE A 111 -8.37 8.99 22.69
C ILE A 111 -9.39 8.12 21.95
N PHE A 112 -10.33 7.56 22.70
CA PHE A 112 -11.51 6.86 22.21
C PHE A 112 -12.74 7.73 22.43
N SER A 113 -13.38 8.13 21.33
CA SER A 113 -14.60 8.95 21.32
C SER A 113 -15.65 8.23 20.49
N GLY A 114 -16.83 7.99 21.07
CA GLY A 114 -17.97 7.38 20.36
C GLY A 114 -18.12 5.86 20.45
N ILE A 115 -17.18 5.13 21.06
CA ILE A 115 -17.29 3.67 21.32
C ILE A 115 -18.50 3.34 22.22
N ASN A 116 -18.96 4.30 23.02
CA ASN A 116 -20.15 4.20 23.87
C ASN A 116 -21.49 4.15 23.08
N ARG A 117 -21.45 4.16 21.74
CA ARG A 117 -22.56 3.65 20.92
C ARG A 117 -22.57 2.13 21.05
N GLN A 118 -23.56 1.60 21.78
CA GLN A 118 -23.74 0.18 22.12
C GLN A 118 -23.27 -0.79 21.02
N LEU A 119 -22.00 -1.19 21.08
CA LEU A 119 -21.46 -2.23 20.22
C LEU A 119 -22.13 -3.55 20.60
N SER A 120 -22.50 -4.33 19.59
CA SER A 120 -23.12 -5.63 19.83
C SER A 120 -22.11 -6.59 20.52
N PRO A 121 -22.57 -7.64 21.23
CA PRO A 121 -21.69 -8.67 21.75
C PRO A 121 -20.84 -9.33 20.66
N SER A 122 -21.37 -9.44 19.43
CA SER A 122 -20.62 -9.93 18.27
C SER A 122 -19.53 -8.92 17.85
N GLN A 123 -19.80 -7.61 17.86
CA GLN A 123 -18.80 -6.57 17.59
C GLN A 123 -17.71 -6.51 18.67
N HIS A 124 -18.03 -6.77 19.95
CA HIS A 124 -17.03 -6.92 21.02
C HIS A 124 -16.09 -8.11 20.80
N GLU A 125 -16.64 -9.26 20.40
CA GLU A 125 -15.85 -10.45 20.04
C GLU A 125 -14.98 -10.20 18.80
N MET A 126 -15.54 -9.54 17.78
CA MET A 126 -14.83 -9.16 16.57
C MET A 126 -13.68 -8.18 16.86
N LEU A 127 -13.90 -7.20 17.75
CA LEU A 127 -12.85 -6.29 18.22
C LEU A 127 -11.72 -7.06 18.94
N ALA A 128 -12.04 -8.16 19.63
CA ALA A 128 -11.06 -9.05 20.27
C ALA A 128 -10.21 -9.86 19.27
N ALA A 129 -10.58 -9.92 17.99
CA ALA A 129 -9.75 -10.50 16.94
C ALA A 129 -8.69 -9.52 16.39
N PHE A 130 -8.80 -8.22 16.69
CA PHE A 130 -7.95 -7.16 16.12
C PHE A 130 -7.18 -6.32 17.15
N LEU A 131 -7.65 -6.28 18.40
CA LEU A 131 -6.96 -5.66 19.53
C LEU A 131 -6.46 -6.73 20.51
N THR A 132 -5.42 -6.43 21.27
CA THR A 132 -5.09 -7.24 22.47
C THR A 132 -6.26 -7.17 23.46
N PRO A 133 -6.44 -8.16 24.34
CA PRO A 133 -7.48 -8.09 25.39
C PRO A 133 -7.40 -6.79 26.18
N SER A 134 -6.19 -6.36 26.59
CA SER A 134 -5.96 -5.11 27.30
C SER A 134 -6.39 -3.85 26.52
N LEU A 135 -6.15 -3.82 25.20
CA LEU A 135 -6.54 -2.70 24.33
C LEU A 135 -8.04 -2.68 24.05
N ARG A 136 -8.64 -3.86 23.81
CA ARG A 136 -10.10 -4.03 23.72
C ARG A 136 -10.76 -3.55 25.00
N ASP A 137 -10.29 -4.04 26.16
CA ASP A 137 -10.91 -3.74 27.45
C ASP A 137 -10.71 -2.27 27.82
N TRP A 138 -9.56 -1.66 27.53
CA TRP A 138 -9.38 -0.22 27.68
C TRP A 138 -10.29 0.60 26.76
N ALA A 139 -10.49 0.19 25.50
CA ALA A 139 -11.38 0.87 24.56
C ALA A 139 -12.86 0.75 24.95
N LEU A 140 -13.31 -0.44 25.41
CA LEU A 140 -14.70 -0.67 25.83
C LEU A 140 -15.03 -0.04 27.19
N HIS A 141 -14.05 0.08 28.10
CA HIS A 141 -14.22 0.75 29.41
C HIS A 141 -13.69 2.19 29.42
N ALA A 142 -13.49 2.80 28.24
CA ALA A 142 -12.85 4.10 28.06
C ALA A 142 -13.62 5.27 28.72
N ASP A 143 -14.92 5.10 28.93
CA ASP A 143 -15.82 6.06 29.60
C ASP A 143 -16.27 5.61 31.00
N THR A 144 -15.83 4.44 31.48
CA THR A 144 -16.28 3.85 32.77
C THR A 144 -15.14 3.61 33.78
N GLY A 145 -13.88 3.74 33.37
CA GLY A 145 -12.70 3.58 34.25
C GLY A 145 -12.28 4.86 34.98
N ASP A 146 -11.35 4.72 35.93
CA ASP A 146 -10.91 5.81 36.81
C ASP A 146 -10.26 7.00 36.06
N GLY A 147 -11.08 8.03 35.86
CA GLY A 147 -10.70 9.42 35.58
C GLY A 147 -10.09 9.67 34.21
N TYR A 148 -8.81 9.32 34.03
CA TYR A 148 -7.89 10.07 33.16
C TYR A 148 -7.18 9.23 32.08
N GLN A 149 -7.44 7.93 32.02
CA GLN A 149 -6.72 7.02 31.12
C GLN A 149 -7.11 7.20 29.63
N ASN A 150 -8.35 7.60 29.35
CA ASN A 150 -8.83 7.93 27.99
C ASN A 150 -8.45 9.36 27.54
N LEU A 151 -7.71 10.13 28.35
CA LEU A 151 -7.47 11.56 28.12
C LEU A 151 -6.03 11.89 27.74
N TRP A 152 -5.87 12.75 26.74
CA TRP A 152 -4.58 13.08 26.13
C TRP A 152 -4.38 14.60 26.06
N LEU A 153 -3.30 15.12 26.64
CA LEU A 153 -2.91 16.52 26.46
C LEU A 153 -2.22 16.69 25.11
N VAL A 154 -2.75 17.53 24.23
CA VAL A 154 -2.18 17.76 22.89
C VAL A 154 -2.35 19.21 22.47
N ARG A 155 -1.45 19.71 21.62
CA ARG A 155 -1.69 20.95 20.87
C ARG A 155 -2.91 20.80 19.97
N ARG A 156 -3.70 21.86 19.82
CA ARG A 156 -4.92 21.87 18.99
C ARG A 156 -4.66 21.35 17.59
N SER A 157 -3.65 21.91 16.92
CA SER A 157 -3.27 21.54 15.56
C SER A 157 -2.86 20.06 15.45
N ALA A 158 -2.19 19.53 16.48
CA ALA A 158 -1.71 18.16 16.53
C ALA A 158 -2.87 17.15 16.69
N ALA A 159 -3.91 17.49 17.46
CA ALA A 159 -5.14 16.69 17.55
C ALA A 159 -5.87 16.61 16.20
N GLU A 160 -5.98 17.74 15.51
CA GLU A 160 -6.61 17.83 14.18
C GLU A 160 -5.77 17.10 13.11
N ALA A 161 -4.44 17.12 13.24
CA ALA A 161 -3.52 16.33 12.42
C ALA A 161 -3.64 14.82 12.68
N PHE A 162 -3.82 14.40 13.94
CA PHE A 162 -4.04 12.99 14.32
C PHE A 162 -5.32 12.41 13.73
N LEU A 163 -6.48 13.08 13.90
CA LEU A 163 -7.74 12.60 13.33
C LEU A 163 -7.73 12.54 11.81
N ARG A 164 -7.09 13.52 11.15
CA ARG A 164 -6.87 13.52 9.69
C ARG A 164 -5.77 12.53 9.24
N GLY A 165 -5.25 11.70 10.14
CA GLY A 165 -4.27 10.65 9.88
C GLY A 165 -2.82 11.12 9.65
N TYR A 166 -2.52 12.42 9.67
CA TYR A 166 -1.15 12.97 9.52
C TYR A 166 -0.23 12.62 10.68
N VAL A 167 -0.81 12.31 11.85
CA VAL A 167 -0.07 11.74 12.97
C VAL A 167 -0.52 10.31 13.15
N ARG A 168 0.39 9.37 12.89
CA ARG A 168 0.21 7.93 13.11
C ARG A 168 1.21 7.49 14.15
N LEU A 169 0.99 6.33 14.74
CA LEU A 169 1.89 5.77 15.75
C LEU A 169 2.44 4.41 15.25
N LYS A 170 3.59 3.93 15.75
CA LYS A 170 4.00 2.48 15.62
C LYS A 170 3.18 1.62 16.62
N PHE A 171 3.31 0.30 16.88
CA PHE A 171 2.82 -0.64 18.06
C PHE A 171 4.61 -2.74 19.33
N ARG A 172 4.66 -3.10 20.67
CA ARG A 172 5.63 -3.69 21.60
C ARG A 172 4.91 -3.99 22.96
N ASP A 173 3.93 -3.19 23.42
CA ASP A 173 2.98 -3.52 24.52
C ASP A 173 1.64 -2.73 24.47
N ASP A 174 0.86 -2.65 25.57
CA ASP A 174 -0.57 -2.25 25.54
C ASP A 174 -0.89 -0.75 25.70
N ARG A 175 0.01 0.11 26.21
CA ARG A 175 -0.40 1.47 26.71
C ARG A 175 0.53 2.64 26.38
N LYS A 176 1.60 2.38 25.67
CA LYS A 176 2.70 3.34 25.48
C LYS A 176 2.62 4.00 24.10
N TYR A 177 3.38 5.06 23.74
CA TYR A 177 3.51 5.45 22.30
C TYR A 177 4.81 6.04 21.69
N MET A 178 4.77 6.23 20.36
CA MET A 178 5.81 6.66 19.41
C MET A 178 5.07 7.37 18.29
N VAL A 179 5.31 8.67 18.18
CA VAL A 179 4.71 9.58 17.23
C VAL A 179 5.47 9.50 15.91
N CYS A 180 4.75 9.26 14.83
CA CYS A 180 5.27 9.18 13.46
C CYS A 180 4.48 10.15 12.57
N ILE A 181 5.21 10.98 11.81
CA ILE A 181 4.62 11.91 10.85
C ILE A 181 4.21 11.11 9.62
N ASN A 182 2.91 11.05 9.34
CA ASN A 182 2.36 10.47 8.12
C ASN A 182 2.17 11.58 7.08
N ARG A 183 3.17 11.76 6.20
CA ARG A 183 3.12 12.76 5.12
C ARG A 183 2.29 12.31 3.91
N ALA A 184 1.61 11.15 3.96
CA ALA A 184 0.80 10.58 2.88
C ALA A 184 -0.72 10.88 2.99
N CYS A 185 -1.13 11.87 3.80
CA CYS A 185 -2.52 12.31 3.83
C CYS A 185 -2.75 13.42 2.79
N GLY A 186 -3.68 13.20 1.86
CA GLY A 186 -3.88 13.99 0.64
C GLY A 186 -4.56 15.36 0.79
N HIS A 187 -4.13 16.19 1.73
CA HIS A 187 -4.34 17.64 1.73
C HIS A 187 -3.01 18.32 2.15
N PRO A 188 -2.87 19.66 2.12
CA PRO A 188 -1.64 20.29 2.59
C PRO A 188 -1.34 19.91 4.06
N PRO A 189 -0.09 19.53 4.40
CA PRO A 189 0.28 19.20 5.76
C PRO A 189 0.07 20.43 6.66
N PRO A 190 -0.63 20.32 7.80
CA PRO A 190 -0.74 21.45 8.72
C PRO A 190 0.64 21.75 9.30
N GLY A 191 1.04 23.02 9.38
CA GLY A 191 2.43 23.43 9.70
C GLY A 191 2.99 22.92 11.03
N ILE A 192 2.14 22.42 11.94
CA ILE A 192 2.56 21.65 13.11
C ILE A 192 3.45 20.44 12.76
N LEU A 193 3.30 19.85 11.57
CA LEU A 193 4.11 18.70 11.14
C LEU A 193 5.60 19.03 10.95
N ASP A 194 5.96 20.30 10.81
CA ASP A 194 7.35 20.75 10.74
C ASP A 194 7.90 21.15 12.12
N GLU A 195 7.00 21.39 13.10
CA GLU A 195 7.31 21.41 14.54
C GLU A 195 7.34 19.99 15.17
N LEU A 196 6.97 18.93 14.43
CA LEU A 196 7.06 17.55 14.93
C LEU A 196 8.48 16.99 14.76
N PRO A 197 9.08 16.41 15.82
CA PRO A 197 10.35 15.69 15.67
C PRO A 197 10.17 14.44 14.81
N ASN A 198 11.14 14.15 13.93
CA ASN A 198 11.14 13.02 12.99
C ASN A 198 10.85 11.65 13.62
N LEU A 199 11.19 11.47 14.91
CA LEU A 199 10.81 10.33 15.73
C LEU A 199 10.72 10.75 17.20
N ARG A 200 9.60 10.47 17.87
CA ARG A 200 9.45 10.72 19.32
C ARG A 200 8.68 9.62 20.04
N THR A 201 9.25 9.08 21.11
CA THR A 201 8.60 8.20 22.10
C THR A 201 7.79 8.99 23.14
N ALA A 202 6.73 8.38 23.68
CA ALA A 202 5.83 8.90 24.71
C ALA A 202 5.04 7.73 25.36
N SER A 203 4.04 8.03 26.21
CA SER A 203 3.12 7.03 26.80
C SER A 203 1.76 7.63 27.12
N PHE A 204 0.74 6.78 27.33
CA PHE A 204 -0.47 7.17 28.05
C PHE A 204 -0.32 6.99 29.58
N THR A 205 0.61 6.14 30.04
CA THR A 205 1.06 6.00 31.44
C THR A 205 2.52 5.51 31.49
N ASP A 206 3.48 6.42 31.31
CA ASP A 206 4.95 6.25 31.19
C ASP A 206 5.56 5.13 30.30
N HIS A 207 6.78 5.37 29.79
CA HIS A 207 7.56 4.50 28.86
C HIS A 207 6.95 4.23 27.44
N PRO A 208 7.69 3.64 26.46
CA PRO A 208 7.28 3.51 25.04
C PRO A 208 6.92 2.07 24.56
N PRO A 209 6.27 1.81 23.39
CA PRO A 209 5.31 2.59 22.54
C PRO A 209 4.03 1.70 22.15
N SER A 210 2.98 1.83 21.23
CA SER A 210 2.43 2.91 20.33
C SER A 210 1.01 3.03 19.61
N GLY A 211 0.39 2.10 18.85
CA GLY A 211 -0.73 2.34 17.85
C GLY A 211 -0.74 1.63 16.44
N ASN A 212 0.30 1.62 15.57
CA ASN A 212 0.52 0.63 14.46
C ASN A 212 1.95 -0.01 14.26
N TYR A 213 2.24 -1.15 14.91
CA TYR A 213 3.28 -2.18 14.60
C TYR A 213 2.56 -3.49 14.28
N LEU A 214 1.22 -3.50 14.42
CA LEU A 214 0.31 -4.30 13.63
C LEU A 214 0.87 -4.44 12.20
N TYR A 215 0.98 -3.34 11.42
CA TYR A 215 1.17 -3.48 9.96
C TYR A 215 2.23 -2.58 9.27
N GLY A 216 2.82 -1.59 9.94
CA GLY A 216 3.93 -0.77 9.37
C GLY A 216 3.55 0.25 8.27
N PRO A 217 4.55 0.89 7.61
CA PRO A 217 4.37 1.77 6.45
C PRO A 217 4.54 1.03 5.10
N THR A 218 4.31 1.74 4.00
CA THR A 218 4.36 1.27 2.59
C THR A 218 5.15 2.26 1.73
N CYS A 219 5.68 1.84 0.57
CA CYS A 219 6.63 2.65 -0.21
C CYS A 219 6.01 3.81 -1.02
N GLY A 220 4.77 3.67 -1.53
CA GLY A 220 4.14 4.69 -2.37
C GLY A 220 3.27 5.71 -1.60
N LEU A 221 3.37 6.99 -1.97
CA LEU A 221 2.62 8.10 -1.33
C LEU A 221 1.08 7.99 -1.48
N GLY A 222 0.59 7.29 -2.50
CA GLY A 222 -0.84 7.01 -2.68
C GLY A 222 -1.35 5.74 -2.01
N VAL A 223 -0.50 4.97 -1.30
CA VAL A 223 -0.80 3.59 -0.88
C VAL A 223 -1.03 3.48 0.63
N GLN A 224 -2.24 3.07 1.04
CA GLN A 224 -2.61 2.84 2.43
C GLN A 224 -2.79 1.34 2.71
N ARG A 225 -1.90 0.74 3.54
CA ARG A 225 -2.18 -0.59 4.12
C ARG A 225 -3.30 -0.50 5.16
N LEU A 226 -4.31 -1.32 4.98
CA LEU A 226 -5.48 -1.52 5.84
C LEU A 226 -5.28 -2.78 6.71
N PRO A 227 -6.19 -3.07 7.67
CA PRO A 227 -6.28 -4.39 8.31
C PRO A 227 -6.59 -5.50 7.29
N PHE A 228 -6.61 -6.77 7.71
CA PHE A 228 -6.89 -7.93 6.85
C PHE A 228 -5.94 -8.08 5.66
N GLY A 229 -4.72 -7.53 5.80
CA GLY A 229 -3.76 -7.44 4.71
C GLY A 229 -4.31 -6.77 3.44
N LEU A 230 -5.32 -5.91 3.56
CA LEU A 230 -5.83 -5.12 2.44
C LEU A 230 -4.90 -3.93 2.17
N TYR A 231 -4.82 -3.52 0.91
CA TYR A 231 -4.04 -2.38 0.44
C TYR A 231 -4.96 -1.50 -0.41
N LEU A 232 -5.08 -0.22 -0.06
CA LEU A 232 -5.92 0.75 -0.76
C LEU A 232 -5.02 1.81 -1.40
N LYS A 233 -4.88 1.76 -2.73
CA LYS A 233 -4.27 2.84 -3.51
C LYS A 233 -5.29 3.94 -3.78
N LYS A 234 -4.83 5.18 -3.78
CA LYS A 234 -5.63 6.39 -4.00
C LYS A 234 -4.91 7.31 -4.98
N ARG A 235 -5.63 7.77 -5.99
CA ARG A 235 -5.16 8.68 -7.04
C ARG A 235 -6.21 9.79 -7.26
N SER A 236 -5.90 10.82 -8.05
CA SER A 236 -6.92 11.77 -8.53
C SER A 236 -7.87 11.09 -9.53
N LEU A 237 -8.90 11.80 -10.00
CA LEU A 237 -9.62 11.36 -11.21
C LEU A 237 -8.75 11.48 -12.47
N GLU A 238 -7.87 12.48 -12.55
CA GLU A 238 -6.92 12.68 -13.66
C GLU A 238 -6.00 11.46 -13.84
N ASP A 239 -5.54 10.89 -12.71
CA ASP A 239 -4.68 9.70 -12.66
C ASP A 239 -5.46 8.36 -12.72
N TYR A 240 -6.80 8.34 -12.91
CA TYR A 240 -7.61 7.10 -12.89
C TYR A 240 -7.12 6.02 -13.85
N GLY A 241 -6.53 6.42 -14.99
CA GLY A 241 -5.93 5.51 -15.97
C GLY A 241 -4.86 4.60 -15.38
N THR A 242 -4.09 5.06 -14.38
CA THR A 242 -3.01 4.28 -13.74
C THR A 242 -3.56 3.13 -12.90
N LEU A 243 -4.58 3.40 -12.07
CA LEU A 243 -5.25 2.39 -11.25
C LEU A 243 -6.07 1.41 -12.10
N LYS A 244 -6.69 1.91 -13.18
CA LYS A 244 -7.35 1.07 -14.18
C LYS A 244 -6.35 0.14 -14.87
N ASN A 245 -5.17 0.64 -15.25
CA ASN A 245 -4.11 -0.17 -15.85
C ASN A 245 -3.62 -1.26 -14.89
N GLU A 246 -3.29 -0.89 -13.64
CA GLU A 246 -2.86 -1.86 -12.63
C GLU A 246 -3.91 -2.95 -12.37
N TYR A 247 -5.19 -2.58 -12.22
CA TYR A 247 -6.27 -3.54 -12.03
C TYR A 247 -6.29 -4.59 -13.16
N ARG A 248 -6.15 -4.15 -14.43
CA ARG A 248 -6.14 -5.05 -15.60
C ARG A 248 -4.84 -5.84 -15.74
N ALA A 249 -3.70 -5.26 -15.38
CA ALA A 249 -2.42 -5.97 -15.33
C ALA A 249 -2.46 -7.13 -14.32
N LEU A 250 -2.95 -6.86 -13.10
CA LEU A 250 -3.13 -7.86 -12.07
C LEU A 250 -4.11 -8.97 -12.50
N GLU A 251 -5.24 -8.64 -13.16
CA GLU A 251 -6.13 -9.65 -13.75
C GLU A 251 -5.43 -10.52 -14.81
N LEU A 252 -4.66 -9.92 -15.72
CA LEU A 252 -3.99 -10.64 -16.80
C LEU A 252 -2.91 -11.60 -16.29
N VAL A 253 -2.06 -11.15 -15.36
CA VAL A 253 -1.00 -11.97 -14.76
C VAL A 253 -1.61 -13.17 -14.02
N ARG A 254 -2.66 -12.93 -13.21
CA ARG A 254 -3.35 -13.97 -12.44
C ARG A 254 -4.18 -14.94 -13.29
N ARG A 255 -4.53 -14.56 -14.52
CA ARG A 255 -5.28 -15.42 -15.46
C ARG A 255 -4.39 -16.34 -16.28
N HIS A 256 -3.14 -15.94 -16.54
CA HIS A 256 -2.25 -16.63 -17.48
C HIS A 256 -0.99 -17.22 -16.82
N THR A 257 -0.70 -16.89 -15.56
CA THR A 257 0.54 -17.31 -14.88
C THR A 257 0.32 -17.62 -13.40
N ASP A 258 1.19 -18.46 -12.84
CA ASP A 258 1.30 -18.70 -11.38
C ASP A 258 2.13 -17.62 -10.64
N VAL A 259 2.46 -16.48 -11.26
CA VAL A 259 3.30 -15.45 -10.63
C VAL A 259 2.53 -14.79 -9.48
N PRO A 260 3.04 -14.79 -8.24
CA PRO A 260 2.32 -14.19 -7.12
C PRO A 260 2.27 -12.66 -7.25
N VAL A 261 1.06 -12.13 -7.34
CA VAL A 261 0.77 -10.69 -7.41
C VAL A 261 -0.48 -10.37 -6.56
N PRO A 262 -0.65 -9.12 -6.10
CA PRO A 262 -1.86 -8.67 -5.40
C PRO A 262 -3.14 -9.12 -6.11
N ARG A 263 -4.18 -9.49 -5.34
CA ARG A 263 -5.51 -9.62 -5.95
C ARG A 263 -6.07 -8.23 -6.22
N PRO A 264 -6.52 -7.90 -7.44
CA PRO A 264 -7.37 -6.74 -7.64
C PRO A 264 -8.75 -7.10 -7.08
N LEU A 265 -9.20 -6.37 -6.05
CA LEU A 265 -10.44 -6.67 -5.32
C LEU A 265 -11.55 -5.70 -5.71
N ASP A 266 -11.21 -4.43 -5.93
CA ASP A 266 -12.16 -3.41 -6.39
C ASP A 266 -11.43 -2.22 -7.06
N LEU A 267 -12.12 -1.54 -7.97
CA LEU A 267 -11.70 -0.29 -8.61
C LEU A 267 -12.90 0.66 -8.68
N VAL A 268 -12.91 1.69 -7.83
CA VAL A 268 -14.02 2.65 -7.72
C VAL A 268 -13.52 4.10 -7.78
N SER A 269 -14.43 5.02 -8.03
CA SER A 269 -14.15 6.47 -8.10
C SER A 269 -15.29 7.29 -7.49
N ASP A 270 -14.94 8.39 -6.84
CA ASP A 270 -15.87 9.45 -6.42
C ASP A 270 -15.78 10.67 -7.36
N ASP A 271 -16.31 11.82 -6.97
CA ASP A 271 -16.30 13.04 -7.80
C ASP A 271 -14.93 13.77 -7.84
N LYS A 272 -13.89 13.23 -7.17
CA LYS A 272 -12.56 13.85 -7.02
C LYS A 272 -11.39 12.86 -7.13
N ARG A 273 -11.60 11.58 -6.80
CA ARG A 273 -10.56 10.57 -6.60
C ARG A 273 -10.92 9.21 -7.17
N SER A 274 -9.88 8.44 -7.46
CA SER A 274 -9.97 7.02 -7.80
C SER A 274 -9.28 6.16 -6.74
N TYR A 275 -9.79 4.94 -6.58
CA TYR A 275 -9.42 4.01 -5.52
C TYR A 275 -9.28 2.60 -6.08
N LEU A 276 -8.16 1.95 -5.81
CA LEU A 276 -7.91 0.55 -6.15
C LEU A 276 -7.64 -0.21 -4.86
N LEU A 277 -8.52 -1.16 -4.55
CA LEU A 277 -8.39 -2.05 -3.41
C LEU A 277 -7.75 -3.36 -3.86
N THR A 278 -6.69 -3.78 -3.16
CA THR A 278 -5.98 -5.03 -3.42
C THR A 278 -5.72 -5.84 -2.15
N SER A 279 -5.38 -7.12 -2.32
CA SER A 279 -4.76 -7.92 -1.25
C SER A 279 -3.25 -7.66 -1.16
N ALA A 280 -2.63 -8.00 -0.04
CA ALA A 280 -1.20 -7.87 0.16
C ALA A 280 -0.39 -8.86 -0.71
N VAL A 281 0.94 -8.72 -0.63
CA VAL A 281 1.88 -9.79 -0.94
C VAL A 281 2.69 -10.06 0.34
N PRO A 282 2.80 -11.31 0.81
CA PRO A 282 3.54 -11.64 2.02
C PRO A 282 5.02 -11.26 1.96
N GLY A 283 5.61 -10.88 3.10
CA GLY A 283 7.05 -10.61 3.22
C GLY A 283 7.42 -9.13 3.18
N CYS A 284 8.57 -8.80 2.57
CA CYS A 284 9.11 -7.45 2.47
C CYS A 284 9.89 -7.23 1.16
N HIS A 285 10.00 -5.97 0.73
CA HIS A 285 10.71 -5.57 -0.49
C HIS A 285 12.19 -6.00 -0.51
N VAL A 286 12.69 -6.51 -1.64
CA VAL A 286 14.07 -7.01 -1.82
C VAL A 286 15.13 -6.00 -1.38
N GLY A 287 14.94 -4.71 -1.65
CA GLY A 287 15.87 -3.64 -1.27
C GLY A 287 16.17 -3.53 0.23
N LEU A 288 15.30 -4.08 1.10
CA LEU A 288 15.51 -4.14 2.55
C LEU A 288 16.38 -5.33 3.01
N ARG A 289 16.68 -6.28 2.12
CA ARG A 289 17.38 -7.54 2.43
C ARG A 289 18.60 -7.81 1.57
N ILE A 290 18.61 -7.36 0.31
CA ILE A 290 19.61 -7.70 -0.72
C ILE A 290 21.08 -7.50 -0.32
N ASN A 291 21.37 -6.58 0.60
CA ASN A 291 22.74 -6.34 1.09
C ASN A 291 23.22 -7.34 2.16
N ASN A 292 22.32 -8.19 2.66
CA ASN A 292 22.54 -9.13 3.77
C ASN A 292 22.17 -10.58 3.40
N MET A 293 21.96 -10.87 2.11
CA MET A 293 21.64 -12.21 1.60
C MET A 293 22.91 -13.00 1.29
N SER A 294 22.85 -14.34 1.36
CA SER A 294 23.95 -15.20 0.89
C SER A 294 23.99 -15.30 -0.63
N ASP A 295 25.13 -15.73 -1.21
CA ASP A 295 25.24 -15.97 -2.66
C ASP A 295 24.27 -17.07 -3.12
N GLU A 296 23.95 -18.06 -2.28
CA GLU A 296 22.93 -19.09 -2.56
C GLU A 296 21.51 -18.53 -2.55
N GLU A 297 21.17 -17.65 -1.59
CA GLU A 297 19.89 -16.94 -1.58
C GLU A 297 19.74 -16.11 -2.85
N VAL A 298 20.72 -15.24 -3.16
CA VAL A 298 20.73 -14.40 -4.37
C VAL A 298 20.63 -15.26 -5.63
N SER A 299 21.34 -16.38 -5.71
CA SER A 299 21.27 -17.32 -6.85
C SER A 299 19.88 -17.95 -7.00
N SER A 300 19.17 -18.24 -5.90
CA SER A 300 17.78 -18.68 -5.98
C SER A 300 16.87 -17.56 -6.46
N LEU A 301 16.99 -16.34 -5.91
CA LEU A 301 16.16 -15.20 -6.31
C LEU A 301 16.34 -14.85 -7.78
N VAL A 302 17.57 -14.88 -8.31
CA VAL A 302 17.88 -14.76 -9.74
C VAL A 302 17.09 -15.77 -10.57
N ARG A 303 17.19 -17.06 -10.21
CA ARG A 303 16.59 -18.18 -10.94
C ARG A 303 15.05 -18.13 -10.89
N ASP A 304 14.49 -17.76 -9.74
CA ASP A 304 13.05 -17.60 -9.56
C ASP A 304 12.52 -16.34 -10.28
N LEU A 305 13.27 -15.23 -10.27
CA LEU A 305 12.92 -13.99 -10.98
C LEU A 305 12.94 -14.17 -12.50
N ARG A 306 13.98 -14.83 -13.03
CA ARG A 306 14.06 -15.17 -14.47
C ARG A 306 12.83 -15.96 -14.92
N ARG A 307 12.49 -17.02 -14.19
CA ARG A 307 11.29 -17.83 -14.47
C ARG A 307 10.00 -16.99 -14.41
N TRP A 308 9.88 -16.07 -13.45
CA TRP A 308 8.71 -15.18 -13.39
C TRP A 308 8.68 -14.23 -14.59
N LEU A 309 9.81 -13.68 -15.03
CA LEU A 309 9.90 -12.86 -16.24
C LEU A 309 9.54 -13.64 -17.51
N GLU A 310 9.97 -14.91 -17.64
CA GLU A 310 9.55 -15.81 -18.74
C GLU A 310 8.04 -16.02 -18.75
N HIS A 311 7.45 -16.33 -17.58
CA HIS A 311 6.01 -16.50 -17.42
C HIS A 311 5.25 -15.19 -17.80
N ILE A 312 5.71 -14.02 -17.32
CA ILE A 312 5.10 -12.71 -17.62
C ILE A 312 5.19 -12.40 -19.12
N ARG A 313 6.36 -12.61 -19.75
CA ARG A 313 6.56 -12.40 -21.19
C ARG A 313 5.69 -13.32 -22.06
N SER A 314 5.28 -14.48 -21.55
CA SER A 314 4.40 -15.43 -22.25
C SER A 314 2.92 -15.00 -22.32
N ILE A 315 2.52 -13.93 -21.61
CA ILE A 315 1.12 -13.46 -21.59
C ILE A 315 0.72 -12.93 -22.99
N PRO A 316 -0.27 -13.54 -23.66
CA PRO A 316 -0.57 -13.24 -25.05
C PRO A 316 -1.26 -11.88 -25.20
N LYS A 317 -0.77 -11.03 -26.11
CA LYS A 317 -1.48 -9.80 -26.48
C LYS A 317 -2.79 -10.14 -27.19
N ARG A 318 -3.91 -9.83 -26.53
CA ARG A 318 -5.28 -10.02 -27.05
C ARG A 318 -6.12 -8.74 -27.06
N VAL A 319 -5.65 -7.68 -26.41
CA VAL A 319 -6.30 -6.36 -26.39
C VAL A 319 -5.70 -5.46 -27.47
N ALA A 320 -6.55 -4.63 -28.07
CA ALA A 320 -6.21 -3.65 -29.11
C ALA A 320 -5.19 -4.17 -30.14
N PRO A 321 -5.55 -5.18 -30.95
CA PRO A 321 -4.64 -5.83 -31.91
C PRO A 321 -4.14 -4.92 -33.04
N GLU A 322 -4.71 -3.73 -33.20
CA GLU A 322 -4.28 -2.67 -34.10
C GLU A 322 -3.03 -1.90 -33.60
N TYR A 323 -2.64 -2.10 -32.33
CA TYR A 323 -1.44 -1.56 -31.72
C TYR A 323 -0.52 -2.68 -31.23
N GLU A 324 0.79 -2.59 -31.51
CA GLU A 324 1.77 -3.51 -30.95
C GLU A 324 2.08 -3.16 -29.48
N ILE A 325 2.27 -1.87 -29.17
CA ILE A 325 2.67 -1.38 -27.84
C ILE A 325 1.48 -0.65 -27.20
N SER A 326 1.03 -1.15 -26.04
CA SER A 326 -0.12 -0.61 -25.30
C SER A 326 -0.07 -1.01 -23.83
N ASN A 327 -0.80 -0.32 -22.97
CA ASN A 327 -0.98 -0.71 -21.58
C ASN A 327 -1.81 -2.02 -21.45
N ALA A 328 -1.96 -2.52 -20.22
CA ALA A 328 -2.69 -3.76 -19.93
C ALA A 328 -4.19 -3.73 -20.29
N ALA A 329 -4.81 -2.56 -20.40
CA ALA A 329 -6.17 -2.37 -20.88
C ALA A 329 -6.30 -2.25 -22.41
N GLY A 330 -5.17 -2.18 -23.15
CA GLY A 330 -5.15 -1.88 -24.59
C GLY A 330 -5.14 -0.38 -24.92
N GLU A 331 -4.95 0.46 -23.91
CA GLU A 331 -4.93 1.93 -24.02
C GLU A 331 -3.48 2.45 -23.95
N GLY A 332 -3.27 3.76 -23.88
CA GLY A 332 -1.93 4.34 -23.81
C GLY A 332 -1.18 4.01 -22.52
N CYS A 333 0.14 3.96 -22.61
CA CYS A 333 1.06 3.64 -21.52
C CYS A 333 1.24 4.79 -20.52
N TYR A 334 1.47 4.45 -19.26
CA TYR A 334 1.93 5.38 -18.22
C TYR A 334 3.31 4.91 -17.77
N ASP A 335 4.32 5.78 -17.78
CA ASP A 335 5.69 5.39 -17.45
C ASP A 335 6.54 6.56 -16.93
N PHE A 336 7.11 6.42 -15.73
CA PHE A 336 7.93 7.44 -15.07
C PHE A 336 9.20 7.87 -15.83
N ARG A 337 9.80 7.00 -16.65
CA ARG A 337 10.97 7.32 -17.47
C ARG A 337 10.57 8.12 -18.71
N ILE A 338 9.39 7.87 -19.27
CA ILE A 338 8.86 8.66 -20.38
C ILE A 338 8.40 10.03 -19.85
N LEU A 339 7.56 10.06 -18.80
CA LEU A 339 7.04 11.28 -18.16
C LEU A 339 8.11 12.32 -17.86
N ALA A 340 9.25 11.88 -17.31
CA ALA A 340 10.31 12.77 -16.89
C ALA A 340 11.22 13.20 -18.07
N GLY A 341 11.18 12.49 -19.21
CA GLY A 341 11.96 12.81 -20.41
C GLY A 341 11.32 13.82 -21.37
N VAL A 342 10.11 14.32 -21.08
CA VAL A 342 9.41 15.34 -21.89
C VAL A 342 9.16 16.62 -21.10
N ASP A 343 9.39 17.76 -21.74
CA ASP A 343 9.08 19.11 -21.23
C ASP A 343 7.55 19.36 -21.20
N CYS A 344 6.85 18.69 -20.29
CA CYS A 344 5.41 18.85 -20.07
C CYS A 344 5.12 19.66 -18.80
N PRO A 345 4.45 20.83 -18.87
CA PRO A 345 4.18 21.67 -17.70
C PRO A 345 3.26 21.06 -16.62
N ASP A 346 2.52 20.00 -16.95
CA ASP A 346 1.80 19.18 -15.97
C ASP A 346 1.92 17.70 -16.35
N THR A 347 2.61 16.92 -15.52
CA THR A 347 2.94 15.51 -15.78
C THR A 347 1.92 14.53 -15.18
N ARG A 348 0.84 15.03 -14.56
CA ARG A 348 -0.20 14.21 -13.92
C ARG A 348 -1.21 13.72 -14.96
N GLY A 349 -1.67 12.48 -14.84
CA GLY A 349 -2.56 11.85 -15.82
C GLY A 349 -2.02 11.71 -17.25
N VAL A 350 -0.77 12.09 -17.54
CA VAL A 350 -0.20 12.04 -18.90
C VAL A 350 0.03 10.58 -19.33
N ILE A 351 -0.51 10.26 -20.51
CA ILE A 351 -0.57 8.91 -21.08
C ILE A 351 -0.01 8.95 -22.51
N PHE A 352 0.77 7.93 -22.88
CA PHE A 352 1.59 7.87 -24.08
C PHE A 352 1.13 6.76 -25.03
N GLY A 353 0.84 7.10 -26.29
CA GLY A 353 0.32 6.13 -27.27
C GLY A 353 -1.17 5.80 -27.04
N PRO A 354 -1.63 4.57 -27.34
CA PRO A 354 -0.84 3.39 -27.73
C PRO A 354 -0.17 3.55 -29.11
N TYR A 355 0.80 2.69 -29.41
CA TYR A 355 1.66 2.80 -30.59
C TYR A 355 1.46 1.62 -31.53
N LYS A 356 1.40 1.91 -32.83
CA LYS A 356 1.09 0.89 -33.85
C LYS A 356 2.23 -0.12 -33.99
N ASN A 357 3.47 0.34 -33.82
CA ASN A 357 4.71 -0.43 -33.96
C ASN A 357 5.81 0.13 -33.05
N GLU A 358 6.98 -0.51 -33.03
CA GLU A 358 8.13 -0.07 -32.24
C GLU A 358 8.77 1.25 -32.73
N ASP A 359 8.75 1.58 -34.03
CA ASP A 359 9.32 2.83 -34.55
C ASP A 359 8.53 4.06 -34.07
N ASP A 360 7.20 3.97 -34.04
CA ASP A 360 6.31 5.01 -33.47
C ASP A 360 6.61 5.25 -31.98
N PHE A 361 6.93 4.18 -31.23
CA PHE A 361 7.30 4.25 -29.81
C PHE A 361 8.71 4.83 -29.64
N ASN A 362 9.71 4.31 -30.36
CA ASN A 362 11.09 4.79 -30.31
C ASN A 362 11.18 6.29 -30.68
N SER A 363 10.30 6.79 -31.55
CA SER A 363 10.22 8.20 -31.93
C SER A 363 9.93 9.15 -30.76
N ILE A 364 9.17 8.72 -29.74
CA ILE A 364 8.88 9.56 -28.56
C ILE A 364 9.95 9.50 -27.47
N LEU A 365 10.90 8.55 -27.57
CA LEU A 365 12.03 8.42 -26.64
C LEU A 365 13.22 9.30 -27.04
N GLN A 366 13.23 9.81 -28.28
CA GLN A 366 14.30 10.67 -28.80
C GLN A 366 14.30 12.03 -28.10
N CYS A 367 15.42 12.38 -27.47
CA CYS A 367 15.65 13.74 -27.00
C CYS A 367 16.15 14.61 -28.16
N GLY A 368 15.45 15.71 -28.48
CA GLY A 368 15.82 16.61 -29.59
C GLY A 368 17.19 17.28 -29.43
N ALA A 369 17.77 17.31 -28.22
CA ALA A 369 19.12 17.78 -27.95
C ALA A 369 20.21 16.69 -28.11
N LEU A 370 19.81 15.42 -28.24
CA LEU A 370 20.67 14.25 -28.45
C LEU A 370 20.21 13.45 -29.68
N PRO A 371 20.18 14.03 -30.90
CA PRO A 371 19.62 13.38 -32.08
C PRO A 371 20.33 12.07 -32.48
N ASP A 372 21.62 11.93 -32.14
CA ASP A 372 22.40 10.70 -32.38
C ASP A 372 22.15 9.60 -31.33
N VAL A 373 21.27 9.83 -30.34
CA VAL A 373 20.93 8.90 -29.26
C VAL A 373 19.52 8.34 -29.49
N ALA A 374 19.43 7.43 -30.44
CA ALA A 374 18.20 6.74 -30.81
C ALA A 374 18.21 5.26 -30.38
N HIS A 375 17.01 4.71 -30.20
CA HIS A 375 16.78 3.28 -29.96
C HIS A 375 16.67 2.54 -31.31
N ARG A 376 17.16 1.30 -31.40
CA ARG A 376 16.87 0.43 -32.55
C ARG A 376 15.48 -0.21 -32.39
N ALA A 377 14.86 -0.53 -33.52
CA ALA A 377 13.65 -1.36 -33.58
C ALA A 377 13.97 -2.81 -34.00
N GLY A 378 12.96 -3.68 -33.95
CA GLY A 378 13.04 -5.10 -34.29
C GLY A 378 13.06 -6.03 -33.08
N HIS A 379 12.72 -5.54 -31.89
CA HIS A 379 12.60 -6.34 -30.67
C HIS A 379 11.28 -7.11 -30.63
N LYS A 380 11.21 -8.20 -29.88
CA LYS A 380 9.90 -8.81 -29.58
C LYS A 380 9.12 -7.89 -28.64
N ILE A 381 7.87 -7.61 -28.98
CA ILE A 381 6.95 -6.93 -28.07
C ILE A 381 6.32 -7.97 -27.14
N VAL A 382 6.48 -7.79 -25.84
CA VAL A 382 6.13 -8.74 -24.78
C VAL A 382 5.43 -8.01 -23.63
N PHE A 383 4.63 -8.72 -22.83
CA PHE A 383 4.07 -8.12 -21.62
C PHE A 383 5.18 -7.93 -20.56
N THR A 384 5.14 -6.80 -19.86
CA THR A 384 6.12 -6.37 -18.85
C THR A 384 5.42 -5.69 -17.67
N HIS A 385 6.08 -5.66 -16.52
CA HIS A 385 5.73 -4.85 -15.36
C HIS A 385 5.94 -3.35 -15.62
N GLY A 386 6.95 -3.00 -16.43
CA GLY A 386 7.30 -1.62 -16.76
C GLY A 386 8.01 -0.85 -15.65
N ASP A 387 8.12 -1.42 -14.44
CA ASP A 387 8.88 -0.85 -13.32
C ASP A 387 9.36 -1.97 -12.36
N ILE A 388 9.97 -3.04 -12.87
CA ILE A 388 10.51 -4.08 -11.99
C ILE A 388 11.76 -3.55 -11.27
N ASN A 389 11.64 -3.20 -9.99
CA ASN A 389 12.74 -2.65 -9.20
C ASN A 389 12.79 -3.26 -7.78
N MET A 390 13.85 -2.96 -7.01
CA MET A 390 14.06 -3.56 -5.68
C MET A 390 13.00 -3.20 -4.62
N HIS A 391 12.12 -2.24 -4.90
CA HIS A 391 10.95 -1.89 -4.08
C HIS A 391 9.69 -2.64 -4.53
N ASN A 392 9.63 -3.11 -5.78
CA ASN A 392 8.45 -3.77 -6.35
C ASN A 392 8.53 -5.30 -6.31
N VAL A 393 9.74 -5.87 -6.15
CA VAL A 393 9.95 -7.31 -5.89
C VAL A 393 9.91 -7.62 -4.39
N MET A 394 9.10 -8.61 -4.00
CA MET A 394 8.89 -9.03 -2.61
C MET A 394 9.61 -10.35 -2.28
N VAL A 395 10.14 -10.46 -1.05
CA VAL A 395 10.73 -11.68 -0.49
C VAL A 395 10.16 -12.04 0.87
N LYS A 396 10.02 -13.35 1.10
CA LYS A 396 9.64 -13.97 2.38
C LYS A 396 10.51 -15.22 2.57
N ASP A 397 11.02 -15.43 3.79
CA ASP A 397 11.70 -16.67 4.20
C ASP A 397 12.83 -17.11 3.21
N GLY A 398 13.65 -16.16 2.76
CA GLY A 398 14.77 -16.36 1.82
C GLY A 398 14.39 -16.51 0.33
N LYS A 399 13.10 -16.43 -0.02
CA LYS A 399 12.58 -16.69 -1.37
C LYS A 399 11.73 -15.54 -1.88
N LEU A 400 11.56 -15.43 -3.20
CA LEU A 400 10.59 -14.52 -3.79
C LEU A 400 9.17 -14.87 -3.34
N SER A 401 8.38 -13.85 -3.00
CA SER A 401 7.00 -14.01 -2.52
C SER A 401 5.96 -13.26 -3.36
N GLY A 402 6.39 -12.37 -4.24
CA GLY A 402 5.55 -11.80 -5.31
C GLY A 402 6.08 -10.50 -5.91
N ILE A 403 5.30 -9.89 -6.80
CA ILE A 403 5.59 -8.61 -7.45
C ILE A 403 4.40 -7.66 -7.28
N VAL A 404 4.68 -6.40 -6.91
CA VAL A 404 3.68 -5.34 -6.62
C VAL A 404 3.95 -4.07 -7.46
N ASP A 405 2.95 -3.20 -7.56
CA ASP A 405 3.02 -1.87 -8.23
C ASP A 405 2.96 -1.92 -9.78
N TRP A 406 1.96 -2.62 -10.32
CA TRP A 406 1.81 -2.89 -11.76
C TRP A 406 1.20 -1.71 -12.57
N GLU A 407 1.31 -0.46 -12.10
CA GLU A 407 0.66 0.69 -12.75
C GLU A 407 1.32 1.13 -14.08
N CYS A 408 2.60 0.78 -14.29
CA CYS A 408 3.31 0.99 -15.57
C CYS A 408 3.18 -0.19 -16.57
N ALA A 409 2.47 -1.25 -16.19
CA ALA A 409 2.49 -2.52 -16.93
C ALA A 409 1.79 -2.47 -18.30
N GLY A 410 2.27 -3.27 -19.24
CA GLY A 410 1.82 -3.25 -20.63
C GLY A 410 2.69 -4.09 -21.56
N TRP A 411 2.37 -4.04 -22.85
CA TRP A 411 3.17 -4.62 -23.93
C TRP A 411 4.18 -3.59 -24.44
N TYR A 412 5.47 -3.92 -24.31
CA TYR A 412 6.61 -3.08 -24.66
C TYR A 412 7.71 -3.93 -25.31
N PRO A 413 8.73 -3.32 -25.95
CA PRO A 413 9.94 -4.02 -26.39
C PRO A 413 10.60 -4.83 -25.27
N GLU A 414 11.11 -6.02 -25.60
CA GLU A 414 11.69 -6.95 -24.62
C GLU A 414 12.92 -6.42 -23.85
N TYR A 415 13.54 -5.32 -24.28
CA TYR A 415 14.58 -4.63 -23.52
C TYR A 415 14.03 -3.72 -22.40
N TRP A 416 12.77 -3.25 -22.51
CA TRP A 416 12.23 -2.16 -21.68
C TRP A 416 12.30 -2.48 -20.18
N GLU A 417 11.91 -3.70 -19.81
CA GLU A 417 11.97 -4.17 -18.42
C GLU A 417 13.41 -4.16 -17.87
N TYR A 418 14.41 -4.50 -18.68
CA TYR A 418 15.82 -4.51 -18.26
C TYR A 418 16.35 -3.08 -18.03
N THR A 419 16.04 -2.14 -18.92
CA THR A 419 16.48 -0.75 -18.77
C THR A 419 15.74 -0.04 -17.63
N LYS A 420 14.42 -0.27 -17.47
CA LYS A 420 13.64 0.20 -16.33
C LYS A 420 14.15 -0.36 -15.00
N ALA A 421 14.52 -1.65 -14.94
CA ALA A 421 15.12 -2.25 -13.76
C ALA A 421 16.44 -1.59 -13.34
N HIS A 422 17.20 -1.06 -14.28
CA HIS A 422 18.43 -0.30 -14.03
C HIS A 422 18.21 1.21 -13.81
N TYR A 423 17.01 1.76 -14.06
CA TYR A 423 16.72 3.20 -14.00
C TYR A 423 16.56 3.71 -12.56
N VAL A 424 15.48 3.31 -11.88
CA VAL A 424 15.11 3.81 -10.53
C VAL A 424 16.21 3.50 -9.50
N THR A 425 16.90 2.38 -9.69
CA THR A 425 17.92 1.86 -8.78
C THR A 425 19.34 1.98 -9.34
N LYS A 426 19.59 2.94 -10.24
CA LYS A 426 20.85 3.09 -11.02
C LYS A 426 22.16 3.04 -10.23
N HIS A 427 22.14 3.31 -8.93
CA HIS A 427 23.30 3.26 -8.02
C HIS A 427 23.42 1.98 -7.17
N HIS A 428 22.41 1.11 -7.10
CA HIS A 428 22.40 -0.05 -6.20
C HIS A 428 23.04 -1.29 -6.83
N TRP A 429 24.35 -1.48 -6.57
CA TRP A 429 25.17 -2.43 -7.32
C TRP A 429 24.76 -3.90 -7.19
N HIS A 430 24.32 -4.37 -6.01
CA HIS A 430 23.83 -5.75 -5.84
C HIS A 430 22.58 -6.02 -6.69
N TRP A 431 21.63 -5.06 -6.72
CA TRP A 431 20.42 -5.19 -7.53
C TRP A 431 20.76 -5.28 -9.01
N ARG A 432 21.64 -4.40 -9.51
CA ARG A 432 22.10 -4.43 -10.91
C ARG A 432 22.73 -5.79 -11.27
N LYS A 433 23.64 -6.32 -10.44
CA LYS A 433 24.22 -7.67 -10.62
C LYS A 433 23.14 -8.75 -10.69
N MET A 434 22.11 -8.68 -9.84
CA MET A 434 20.99 -9.62 -9.82
C MET A 434 20.13 -9.54 -11.09
N VAL A 435 19.89 -8.33 -11.61
CA VAL A 435 19.19 -8.08 -12.88
C VAL A 435 20.00 -8.59 -14.07
N ASP A 436 21.29 -8.24 -14.15
CA ASP A 436 22.20 -8.68 -15.23
C ASP A 436 22.30 -10.22 -15.30
N GLU A 437 22.29 -10.88 -14.15
CA GLU A 437 22.24 -12.34 -14.06
C GLU A 437 20.86 -12.90 -14.45
N ALA A 438 19.76 -12.33 -13.95
CA ALA A 438 18.41 -12.80 -14.27
C ALA A 438 18.10 -12.71 -15.77
N PHE A 439 18.49 -11.60 -16.43
CA PHE A 439 18.21 -11.34 -17.85
C PHE A 439 19.18 -12.03 -18.82
N ARG A 440 20.31 -12.60 -18.37
CA ARG A 440 21.34 -13.22 -19.25
C ARG A 440 20.79 -14.21 -20.28
N GLU A 441 19.78 -14.99 -19.92
CA GLU A 441 19.15 -16.00 -20.78
C GLU A 441 17.90 -15.47 -21.52
N LEU A 442 17.43 -14.26 -21.19
CA LEU A 442 16.29 -13.61 -21.82
C LEU A 442 16.71 -12.78 -23.04
N GLY A 443 17.89 -12.15 -22.99
CA GLY A 443 18.48 -11.41 -24.11
C GLY A 443 19.69 -10.57 -23.69
N ASP A 444 20.46 -10.10 -24.67
CA ASP A 444 21.53 -9.12 -24.47
C ASP A 444 21.01 -7.73 -24.83
N TYR A 445 20.81 -6.91 -23.80
CA TYR A 445 20.19 -5.58 -23.90
C TYR A 445 21.16 -4.45 -23.47
N ARG A 446 22.47 -4.68 -23.60
CA ARG A 446 23.52 -3.79 -23.11
C ARG A 446 23.63 -2.48 -23.91
N ASP A 447 23.32 -2.52 -25.20
CA ASP A 447 23.35 -1.33 -26.06
C ASP A 447 22.15 -0.42 -25.80
N GLU A 448 20.96 -0.99 -25.58
CA GLU A 448 19.74 -0.28 -25.19
C GLU A 448 19.93 0.41 -23.83
N LEU A 449 20.57 -0.27 -22.88
CA LEU A 449 20.94 0.30 -21.59
C LEU A 449 21.99 1.41 -21.73
N ALA A 450 22.87 1.36 -22.74
CA ALA A 450 23.84 2.43 -23.00
C ALA A 450 23.19 3.65 -23.67
N THR A 451 22.21 3.46 -24.57
CA THR A 451 21.37 4.53 -25.12
C THR A 451 20.54 5.18 -24.02
N GLU A 452 19.84 4.38 -23.21
CA GLU A 452 19.03 4.87 -22.09
C GLU A 452 19.85 5.70 -21.10
N LYS A 453 21.04 5.24 -20.69
CA LYS A 453 21.90 6.01 -19.77
C LYS A 453 22.28 7.40 -20.30
N LYS A 454 22.55 7.54 -21.61
CA LYS A 454 22.84 8.86 -22.22
C LYS A 454 21.63 9.80 -22.14
N LEU A 455 20.43 9.26 -22.35
CA LEU A 455 19.18 10.01 -22.19
C LEU A 455 18.95 10.36 -20.71
N TRP A 456 19.25 9.43 -19.78
CA TRP A 456 19.12 9.68 -18.35
C TRP A 456 20.07 10.77 -17.86
N GLU A 457 21.33 10.79 -18.33
CA GLU A 457 22.35 11.78 -17.93
C GLU A 457 22.10 13.18 -18.51
N TYR A 458 21.20 13.31 -19.49
CA TYR A 458 20.77 14.60 -20.04
C TYR A 458 19.46 15.10 -19.42
N CYS A 459 18.53 14.19 -19.11
CA CYS A 459 17.23 14.54 -18.51
C CYS A 459 17.26 14.62 -16.96
N PHE A 460 18.20 13.94 -16.26
CA PHE A 460 18.15 13.70 -14.79
C PHE A 460 19.50 13.77 -14.04
#